data_AF-C9MZE2-F1
#
_entry.id   AF-C9MZE2-F1
#
_cell.length_a   1.000
_cell.length_b   1.000
_cell.length_c   1.000
_cell.angle_alpha   90.00
_cell.angle_beta   90.00
_cell.angle_gamma   90.00
#
_symmetry.space_group_name_H-M   'P 1'
#
loop_
_entity.id
_entity.type
_entity.pdbx_description
1 polymer ?
#
loop_
_entity_poly.entity_id
_entity_poly.type
_entity_poly.pdbx_seq_one_letter_code
_entity_poly.pdbx_strand_id
1 'polypeptide(L)'
;MDSISIIKNSDLVVSLDTSILHIAEGLDKKIMAFYGPKINKNKWRIREEGNVLIDYPENRINDVNFEKMFDELSHKNTLPAI
;
A
#
# COMPACT_ATOMS: atom_id res chain seq x y z
N MET A 1 -20.11 -0.62 -13.79
CA MET A 1 -18.91 -1.44 -13.53
C MET A 1 -18.61 -1.32 -12.06
N ASP A 2 -18.86 -2.38 -11.29
CA ASP A 2 -19.12 -2.26 -9.86
C ASP A 2 -17.84 -2.09 -9.04
N SER A 3 -16.72 -2.66 -9.49
CA SER A 3 -15.42 -2.57 -8.82
C SER A 3 -14.91 -1.13 -8.70
N ILE A 4 -15.07 -0.30 -9.73
CA ILE A 4 -14.65 1.11 -9.69
C ILE A 4 -15.52 1.89 -8.70
N SER A 5 -16.83 1.60 -8.65
CA SER A 5 -17.74 2.23 -7.69
C SER A 5 -17.36 1.89 -6.25
N ILE A 6 -16.97 0.62 -5.99
CA ILE A 6 -16.48 0.19 -4.67
C ILE A 6 -15.22 0.97 -4.28
N ILE A 7 -14.22 1.03 -5.16
CA ILE A 7 -12.98 1.80 -4.92
C ILE A 7 -13.30 3.28 -4.67
N LYS A 8 -14.19 3.87 -5.47
CA LYS A 8 -14.58 5.28 -5.36
C LYS A 8 -15.27 5.60 -4.02
N ASN A 9 -15.99 4.66 -3.43
CA ASN A 9 -16.69 4.86 -2.16
C ASN A 9 -15.89 4.35 -0.94
N SER A 10 -14.65 3.91 -1.13
CA SER A 10 -13.78 3.46 -0.03
C SER A 10 -13.02 4.64 0.59
N ASP A 11 -12.86 4.62 1.91
CA ASP A 11 -12.02 5.59 2.65
C ASP A 11 -10.53 5.23 2.58
N LEU A 12 -10.20 3.94 2.46
CA LEU A 12 -8.84 3.41 2.36
C LEU A 12 -8.81 2.23 1.39
N VAL A 13 -7.83 2.20 0.50
CA VAL A 13 -7.55 1.05 -0.37
C VAL A 13 -6.25 0.40 0.07
N VAL A 14 -6.32 -0.88 0.43
CA VAL A 14 -5.17 -1.68 0.84
C VAL A 14 -4.87 -2.69 -0.27
N SER A 15 -3.68 -2.62 -0.88
CA SER A 15 -3.35 -3.48 -2.02
C SER A 15 -1.84 -3.72 -2.16
N LEU A 16 -1.50 -4.83 -2.82
CA LEU A 16 -0.18 -5.02 -3.42
C LEU A 16 -0.02 -4.13 -4.66
N ASP A 17 1.20 -4.10 -5.21
CA ASP A 17 1.55 -3.52 -6.51
C ASP A 17 0.79 -4.20 -7.68
N THR A 18 -0.45 -3.74 -7.91
CA THR A 18 -1.41 -4.24 -8.90
C THR A 18 -2.18 -3.09 -9.56
N SER A 19 -3.00 -3.39 -10.57
CA SER A 19 -3.85 -2.39 -11.24
C SER A 19 -4.83 -1.67 -10.30
N ILE A 20 -5.32 -2.34 -9.26
CA ILE A 20 -6.24 -1.74 -8.27
C ILE A 20 -5.59 -0.55 -7.57
N LEU A 21 -4.30 -0.66 -7.27
CA LEU A 21 -3.52 0.40 -6.62
C LEU A 21 -3.49 1.68 -7.47
N HIS A 22 -3.22 1.55 -8.77
CA HIS A 22 -3.15 2.68 -9.69
C HIS A 22 -4.52 3.26 -10.03
N ILE A 23 -5.57 2.42 -10.05
CA ILE A 23 -6.95 2.91 -10.18
C ILE A 23 -7.32 3.75 -8.95
N ALA A 24 -6.99 3.29 -7.74
CA ALA A 24 -7.22 4.04 -6.51
C ALA A 24 -6.44 5.37 -6.48
N GLU A 25 -5.19 5.37 -6.95
CA GLU A 25 -4.37 6.58 -7.07
C GLU A 25 -5.00 7.59 -8.05
N GLY A 26 -5.45 7.12 -9.21
CA GLY A 26 -6.16 7.96 -10.18
C GLY A 26 -7.51 8.49 -9.70
N LEU A 27 -8.10 7.85 -8.69
CA LEU A 27 -9.35 8.25 -8.03
C LEU A 27 -9.12 9.08 -6.75
N ASP A 28 -7.87 9.49 -6.50
CA ASP A 28 -7.46 10.30 -5.35
C ASP A 28 -7.89 9.69 -4.01
N LYS A 29 -7.70 8.37 -3.89
CA LYS A 29 -7.99 7.63 -2.65
C LYS A 29 -6.76 7.55 -1.77
N LYS A 30 -6.99 7.53 -0.45
CA LYS A 30 -5.97 7.17 0.53
C LYS A 30 -5.62 5.69 0.32
N ILE A 31 -4.33 5.40 0.21
CA ILE A 31 -3.84 4.07 -0.15
C ILE A 31 -2.82 3.57 0.86
N MET A 32 -2.91 2.28 1.21
CA MET A 32 -1.84 1.52 1.84
C MET A 32 -1.32 0.48 0.84
N ALA A 33 -0.09 0.70 0.36
CA ALA A 33 0.55 -0.09 -0.68
C ALA A 33 1.65 -1.00 -0.10
N PHE A 34 1.68 -2.26 -0.50
CA PHE A 34 2.75 -3.20 -0.14
C PHE A 34 3.61 -3.54 -1.35
N TYR A 35 4.91 -3.29 -1.23
CA TYR A 35 5.91 -3.55 -2.26
C TYR A 35 6.93 -4.58 -1.77
N GLY A 36 7.05 -5.68 -2.51
CA GLY A 36 8.11 -6.66 -2.27
C GLY A 36 9.43 -6.26 -2.92
N PRO A 37 10.48 -7.06 -2.73
CA PRO A 37 11.79 -6.83 -3.33
C PRO A 37 11.71 -7.00 -4.86
N LYS A 38 11.60 -5.89 -5.60
CA LYS A 38 11.60 -5.85 -7.08
C LYS A 38 12.68 -4.90 -7.61
N ILE A 39 13.32 -5.30 -8.72
CA ILE A 39 14.42 -4.57 -9.38
C ILE A 39 14.00 -3.16 -9.81
N ASN A 40 12.72 -2.95 -10.15
CA ASN A 40 12.20 -1.66 -10.66
C ASN A 40 11.07 -1.06 -9.80
N LYS A 41 11.07 -1.30 -8.48
CA LYS A 41 9.98 -0.87 -7.59
C LYS A 41 9.68 0.64 -7.67
N ASN A 42 10.69 1.46 -7.97
CA ASN A 42 10.53 2.92 -8.03
C ASN A 42 9.84 3.42 -9.32
N LYS A 43 9.82 2.62 -10.40
CA LYS A 43 9.24 3.06 -11.68
C LYS A 43 7.71 3.18 -11.63
N TRP A 44 7.07 2.30 -10.87
CA TRP A 44 5.62 2.17 -10.78
C TRP A 44 5.11 2.44 -9.37
N ARG A 45 5.91 3.14 -8.57
CA ARG A 45 5.51 3.50 -7.21
C ARG A 45 4.49 4.63 -7.27
N ILE A 46 3.44 4.53 -6.46
CA ILE A 46 2.46 5.61 -6.31
C ILE A 46 3.06 6.78 -5.53
N ARG A 47 2.39 7.93 -5.54
CA ARG A 47 2.78 9.11 -4.74
C ARG A 47 2.77 8.79 -3.25
N GLU A 48 3.81 9.23 -2.54
CA GLU A 48 3.94 9.04 -1.09
C GLU A 48 3.07 9.99 -0.27
N GLU A 49 2.77 11.18 -0.78
CA GLU A 49 2.01 12.20 -0.05
C GLU A 49 0.59 11.70 0.28
N GLY A 50 0.28 11.62 1.57
CA GLY A 50 -1.03 11.15 2.08
C GLY A 50 -1.23 9.63 2.04
N ASN A 51 -0.28 8.87 1.50
CA ASN A 51 -0.37 7.41 1.36
C ASN A 51 0.63 6.70 2.28
N VAL A 52 0.35 5.43 2.56
CA VAL A 52 1.22 4.55 3.35
C VAL A 52 1.87 3.55 2.41
N LEU A 53 3.18 3.63 2.22
CA LEU A 53 3.91 2.72 1.34
C LEU A 53 4.84 1.85 2.19
N ILE A 54 4.62 0.55 2.15
CA ILE A 54 5.31 -0.42 2.99
C ILE A 54 6.15 -1.32 2.07
N ASP A 55 7.46 -1.26 2.25
CA ASP A 55 8.39 -2.18 1.61
C ASP A 55 8.62 -3.36 2.55
N TYR A 56 8.23 -4.58 2.14
CA TYR A 56 8.50 -5.79 2.91
C TYR A 56 9.75 -6.53 2.38
N PRO A 57 10.60 -7.10 3.24
CA PRO A 57 11.87 -7.70 2.85
C PRO A 57 11.74 -9.10 2.25
N GLU A 58 10.64 -9.82 2.53
CA GLU A 58 10.45 -11.20 2.10
C GLU A 58 10.16 -11.30 0.60
N ASN A 59 10.59 -12.41 -0.02
CA ASN A 59 10.36 -12.67 -1.44
C ASN A 59 8.87 -12.93 -1.77
N ARG A 60 8.07 -13.33 -0.78
CA ARG A 60 6.62 -13.58 -0.93
C ARG A 60 5.86 -12.87 0.17
N ILE A 61 4.75 -12.24 -0.18
CA ILE A 61 3.87 -11.56 0.77
C ILE A 61 3.37 -12.49 1.90
N ASN A 62 3.17 -13.77 1.60
CA ASN A 62 2.69 -14.75 2.58
C ASN A 62 3.75 -15.13 3.63
N ASP A 63 5.01 -14.75 3.42
CA ASP A 63 6.08 -14.99 4.39
C ASP A 63 6.26 -13.81 5.36
N VAL A 64 5.55 -12.70 5.13
CA VAL A 64 5.64 -11.48 5.94
C VAL A 64 4.94 -11.70 7.29
N ASN A 65 5.66 -11.46 8.38
CA ASN A 65 5.05 -11.34 9.71
C ASN A 65 4.50 -9.91 9.89
N PHE A 66 3.22 -9.73 9.57
CA PHE A 66 2.56 -8.42 9.62
C PHE A 66 2.48 -7.84 11.03
N GLU A 67 2.26 -8.65 12.06
CA GLU A 67 2.21 -8.16 13.45
C GLU A 67 3.53 -7.49 13.81
N LYS A 68 4.65 -8.21 13.61
CA LYS A 68 5.98 -7.69 13.87
C LYS A 68 6.29 -6.45 13.03
N MET A 69 5.93 -6.48 11.75
CA MET A 69 6.19 -5.35 10.84
C MET A 69 5.41 -4.10 11.25
N PHE A 70 4.13 -4.23 11.61
CA PHE A 70 3.32 -3.10 12.05
C PHE A 70 3.80 -2.57 13.41
N ASP A 71 4.18 -3.43 14.34
CA ASP A 71 4.79 -3.02 15.62
C ASP A 71 6.05 -2.16 15.35
N GLU A 72 6.95 -2.63 14.48
CA GLU A 72 8.16 -1.88 14.11
C GLU A 72 7.85 -0.53 13.46
N LEU A 73 6.83 -0.44 12.61
CA LEU A 73 6.42 0.79 11.94
C LEU A 73 5.74 1.78 12.90
N SER A 74 4.97 1.28 13.86
CA SER A 74 4.33 2.07 14.92
C SER A 74 5.37 2.64 15.88
N HIS A 75 6.38 1.85 16.27
CA HIS A 75 7.48 2.34 17.11
C HIS A 75 8.37 3.40 16.43
N LYS A 76 8.44 3.38 15.10
CA LYS A 76 9.18 4.38 14.31
C LYS A 76 8.40 5.67 14.04
N ASN A 77 7.16 5.82 14.53
CA ASN A 77 6.25 6.94 14.19
C ASN A 77 6.06 7.15 12.68
N THR A 78 6.30 6.12 11.86
CA THR A 78 6.21 6.20 10.39
C THR A 78 4.81 5.90 9.84
N LEU A 79 3.89 5.44 10.69
CA LEU A 79 2.48 5.29 10.34
C LEU A 79 1.69 6.50 10.85
N PRO A 80 0.96 7.23 9.98
CA PRO A 80 0.06 8.27 10.45
C PRO A 80 -1.06 7.65 11.31
N ALA A 81 -1.48 8.35 12.36
CA ALA A 81 -2.69 7.99 13.09
C ALA A 81 -3.86 8.03 12.09
N ILE A 82 -4.55 6.89 11.97
CA ILE A 82 -5.69 6.71 11.07
C ILE A 82 -6.92 7.45 11.57
#